data_AF-A0A2G9QG07-F1
#
_entry.id   AF-A0A2G9QG07-F1
#
_cell.length_a   1.000
_cell.length_b   1.000
_cell.length_c   1.000
_cell.angle_alpha   90.00
_cell.angle_beta   90.00
_cell.angle_gamma   90.00
#
_symmetry.space_group_name_H-M   'P 1'
#
loop_
_entity.id
_entity.type
_entity.pdbx_description
1 polymer ?
#
loop_
_entity_poly.entity_id
_entity_poly.type
_entity_poly.pdbx_seq_one_letter_code
_entity_poly.pdbx_strand_id
1 'polypeptide(L)'
;MYIRSVTGGRRNVIADRSNEDKMVDKFTAPDFLPNFVDKYRELPCLWQVQCRDYSNKLKRKAALEKLLELMKPVYPTADITYLKAKFGSLRSTYNRERKKVQDSLRSGATADDVYVPRLWYYHSLHFLSDLTEPRPSLSILPSTSAEASEVQPGPSTQEEGVD
;
A
#
# COMPACT_ATOMS: atom_id res chain seq x y z
N MET A 1 27.31 -32.75 20.54
CA MET A 1 26.70 -31.77 19.60
C MET A 1 25.28 -31.49 20.07
N TYR A 2 24.98 -30.23 20.40
CA TYR A 2 23.66 -29.80 20.88
C TYR A 2 22.80 -29.46 19.66
N ILE A 3 21.70 -30.20 19.42
CA ILE A 3 20.66 -29.75 18.49
C ILE A 3 19.50 -29.22 19.31
N ARG A 4 19.43 -27.89 19.40
CA ARG A 4 18.32 -27.11 19.94
C ARG A 4 17.18 -27.16 18.92
N SER A 5 16.24 -28.07 19.11
CA SER A 5 14.96 -28.02 18.38
C SER A 5 14.09 -26.93 18.99
N VAL A 6 13.96 -25.81 18.29
CA VAL A 6 12.97 -24.76 18.59
C VAL A 6 11.58 -25.28 18.24
N THR A 7 10.77 -25.54 19.26
CA THR A 7 9.35 -25.85 19.12
C THR A 7 8.62 -24.62 18.60
N GLY A 8 8.24 -24.68 17.32
CA GLY A 8 7.34 -23.70 16.71
C GLY A 8 6.00 -23.72 17.44
N GLY A 9 5.74 -22.65 18.21
CA GLY A 9 4.51 -22.47 18.98
C GLY A 9 3.27 -22.55 18.09
N ARG A 10 2.53 -23.64 18.23
CA ARG A 10 1.16 -23.78 17.76
C ARG A 10 0.32 -22.73 18.48
N ARG A 11 -0.15 -21.72 17.75
CA ARG A 11 -1.20 -20.83 18.25
C ARG A 11 -2.47 -21.65 18.41
N ASN A 12 -2.95 -21.73 19.65
CA ASN A 12 -4.20 -22.37 20.03
C ASN A 12 -5.34 -21.56 19.40
N VAL A 13 -5.93 -22.08 18.33
CA VAL A 13 -7.14 -21.52 17.73
C VAL A 13 -8.29 -22.06 18.57
N ILE A 14 -8.76 -21.25 19.52
CA ILE A 14 -10.09 -21.43 20.10
C ILE A 14 -11.06 -21.13 18.97
N ALA A 15 -11.36 -22.17 18.19
CA ALA A 15 -12.43 -22.14 17.22
C ALA A 15 -13.72 -22.19 18.03
N ASP A 16 -14.32 -21.02 18.25
CA ASP A 16 -15.72 -20.96 18.63
C ASP A 16 -16.54 -21.62 17.52
N ARG A 17 -17.21 -22.69 17.92
CA ARG A 17 -18.01 -23.59 17.12
C ARG A 17 -19.43 -23.04 17.21
N SER A 18 -19.82 -22.20 16.25
CA SER A 18 -21.23 -21.87 16.03
C SER A 18 -21.51 -21.46 14.58
N ASN A 19 -22.29 -22.33 13.95
CA ASN A 19 -23.23 -22.12 12.84
C ASN A 19 -22.73 -22.25 11.38
N GLU A 20 -23.10 -23.40 10.79
CA GLU A 20 -23.10 -23.71 9.36
C GLU A 20 -24.20 -22.93 8.61
N ASP A 21 -23.99 -21.64 8.39
CA ASP A 21 -24.64 -20.93 7.29
C ASP A 21 -23.52 -20.44 6.37
N LYS A 22 -23.56 -20.85 5.10
CA LYS A 22 -22.76 -20.19 4.04
C LYS A 22 -23.38 -18.82 3.77
N MET A 23 -23.38 -17.96 4.78
CA MET A 23 -23.78 -16.58 4.71
C MET A 23 -22.57 -15.80 4.20
N VAL A 24 -22.72 -15.12 3.06
CA VAL A 24 -21.77 -14.10 2.63
C VAL A 24 -21.47 -13.20 3.84
N ASP A 25 -20.20 -13.09 4.24
CA ASP A 25 -19.80 -12.21 5.35
C ASP A 25 -20.37 -10.83 5.04
N LYS A 26 -21.14 -10.24 5.97
CA LYS A 26 -21.84 -8.95 5.74
C LYS A 26 -20.86 -7.86 5.30
N PHE A 27 -19.60 -7.96 5.74
CA PHE A 27 -18.51 -7.10 5.34
C PHE A 27 -18.16 -7.22 3.85
N THR A 28 -18.27 -8.42 3.27
CA THR A 28 -18.03 -8.70 1.85
C THR A 28 -19.31 -8.60 1.01
N ALA A 29 -20.38 -8.03 1.54
CA ALA A 29 -21.57 -7.74 0.76
C ALA A 29 -21.21 -6.75 -0.37
N PRO A 30 -21.74 -6.95 -1.59
CA PRO A 30 -21.45 -6.09 -2.74
C PRO A 30 -21.88 -4.64 -2.52
N ASP A 31 -22.89 -4.42 -1.67
CA ASP A 31 -23.42 -3.08 -1.38
C ASP A 31 -22.60 -2.32 -0.31
N PHE A 32 -21.79 -3.05 0.47
CA PHE A 32 -21.04 -2.48 1.58
C PHE A 32 -19.54 -2.37 1.29
N LEU A 33 -18.91 -3.46 0.85
CA LEU A 33 -17.45 -3.54 0.76
C LEU A 33 -16.85 -2.47 -0.16
N PRO A 34 -17.38 -2.20 -1.37
CA PRO A 34 -16.78 -1.21 -2.27
C PRO A 34 -16.75 0.19 -1.62
N ASN A 35 -17.89 0.63 -1.08
CA ASN A 35 -18.00 1.91 -0.38
C ASN A 35 -17.05 2.01 0.82
N PHE A 36 -16.93 0.93 1.59
CA PHE A 36 -16.01 0.87 2.72
C PHE A 36 -14.55 0.95 2.27
N VAL A 37 -14.18 0.23 1.20
CA VAL A 37 -12.83 0.23 0.64
C VAL A 37 -12.47 1.58 0.04
N ASP A 38 -13.39 2.26 -0.64
CA ASP A 38 -13.17 3.60 -1.19
C ASP A 38 -12.89 4.62 -0.08
N LYS A 39 -13.69 4.60 0.99
CA LYS A 39 -13.46 5.46 2.15
C LYS A 39 -12.15 5.15 2.86
N TYR A 40 -11.75 3.88 2.89
CA TYR A 40 -10.47 3.47 3.42
C TYR A 40 -9.30 3.95 2.55
N ARG A 41 -9.45 3.91 1.22
CA ARG A 41 -8.46 4.43 0.25
C ARG A 41 -8.24 5.93 0.42
N GLU A 42 -9.29 6.71 0.67
CA GLU A 42 -9.24 8.16 0.93
C GLU A 42 -8.45 8.54 2.21
N LEU A 43 -8.09 7.58 3.06
CA LEU A 43 -7.43 7.80 4.34
C LEU A 43 -5.99 7.27 4.35
N PRO A 44 -5.05 7.89 3.60
CA PRO A 44 -3.67 7.41 3.45
C PRO A 44 -2.90 7.33 4.77
N CYS A 45 -3.27 8.13 5.78
CA CYS A 45 -2.68 8.03 7.11
C CYS A 45 -2.89 6.65 7.78
N LEU A 46 -3.81 5.82 7.27
CA LEU A 46 -4.07 4.47 7.78
C LEU A 46 -3.27 3.37 7.07
N TRP A 47 -2.82 3.60 5.83
CA TRP A 47 -2.25 2.54 4.99
C TRP A 47 -0.97 2.93 4.25
N GLN A 48 -0.73 4.21 3.97
CA GLN A 48 0.43 4.69 3.23
C GLN A 48 1.53 5.14 4.18
N VAL A 49 2.60 4.34 4.31
CA VAL A 49 3.74 4.62 5.22
C VAL A 49 4.42 5.97 4.90
N GLN A 50 4.47 6.34 3.62
CA GLN A 50 5.06 7.59 3.15
C GLN A 50 4.18 8.83 3.41
N CYS A 51 2.91 8.64 3.80
CA CYS A 51 2.05 9.77 4.13
C CYS A 51 2.60 10.51 5.36
N ARG A 52 2.71 11.83 5.28
CA ARG A 52 3.16 12.69 6.38
C ARG A 52 2.41 12.42 7.70
N ASP A 53 1.13 12.11 7.59
CA ASP A 53 0.25 11.89 8.74
C ASP A 53 0.24 10.43 9.22
N TYR A 54 1.03 9.54 8.62
CA TYR A 54 1.09 8.12 8.99
C TYR A 54 1.60 7.90 10.42
N SER A 55 2.48 8.75 10.94
CA SER A 55 2.94 8.68 12.34
C SER A 55 2.07 9.50 13.31
N ASN A 56 1.15 10.33 12.79
CA ASN A 56 0.31 11.20 13.60
C ASN A 56 -0.83 10.42 14.27
N LYS A 57 -0.64 10.07 15.55
CA LYS A 57 -1.60 9.28 16.34
C LYS A 57 -3.01 9.87 16.37
N LEU A 58 -3.14 11.20 16.47
CA LEU A 58 -4.44 11.87 16.53
C LEU A 58 -5.18 11.77 15.21
N LYS A 59 -4.51 12.10 14.09
CA LYS A 59 -5.11 12.00 12.75
C LYS A 59 -5.48 10.56 12.39
N ARG A 60 -4.63 9.59 12.77
CA ARG A 60 -4.95 8.16 12.60
C ARG A 60 -6.17 7.74 13.40
N LYS A 61 -6.26 8.17 14.68
CA LYS A 61 -7.41 7.85 15.53
C LYS A 61 -8.69 8.43 14.93
N ALA A 62 -8.69 9.70 14.53
CA ALA A 62 -9.84 10.33 13.87
C ALA A 62 -10.24 9.62 12.56
N ALA A 63 -9.26 9.18 11.76
CA ALA A 63 -9.54 8.41 10.54
C ALA A 63 -10.13 7.02 10.85
N LEU A 64 -9.67 6.35 11.91
CA LEU A 64 -10.26 5.08 12.37
C LEU A 64 -11.69 5.26 12.87
N GLU A 65 -11.97 6.35 13.58
CA GLU A 65 -13.33 6.66 14.09
C GLU A 65 -14.30 6.89 12.93
N LYS A 66 -13.91 7.65 11.89
CA LYS A 66 -14.72 7.83 10.67
C LYS A 66 -15.07 6.51 9.99
N LEU A 67 -14.11 5.58 9.86
CA LEU A 67 -14.37 4.27 9.27
C LEU A 67 -15.21 3.37 10.19
N LEU A 68 -15.07 3.53 11.51
CA LEU A 68 -15.86 2.80 12.48
C LEU A 68 -17.34 3.19 12.38
N GLU A 69 -17.65 4.49 12.25
CA GLU A 69 -19.01 4.99 12.05
C GLU A 69 -19.69 4.36 10.84
N LEU A 70 -18.96 4.21 9.73
CA LEU A 70 -19.48 3.53 8.53
C LEU A 70 -19.74 2.03 8.75
N MET A 71 -19.00 1.40 9.67
CA MET A 71 -19.12 -0.02 9.95
C MET A 71 -20.20 -0.34 10.99
N LYS A 72 -20.59 0.63 11.83
CA LYS A 72 -21.60 0.46 12.89
C LYS A 72 -22.97 -0.02 12.40
N PRO A 73 -23.51 0.43 11.24
CA PRO A 73 -24.78 -0.08 10.72
C PRO A 73 -24.76 -1.59 10.43
N VAL A 74 -23.60 -2.14 10.04
CA VAL A 74 -23.45 -3.56 9.71
C VAL A 74 -23.01 -4.38 10.94
N TYR A 75 -22.16 -3.78 11.78
CA TYR A 75 -21.59 -4.37 12.99
C TYR A 75 -21.73 -3.40 14.17
N PRO A 76 -22.88 -3.37 14.86
CA PRO A 76 -23.14 -2.40 15.93
C PRO A 76 -22.16 -2.50 17.10
N THR A 77 -21.70 -3.72 17.39
CA THR A 77 -20.76 -4.02 18.48
C THR A 77 -19.29 -3.78 18.10
N ALA A 78 -19.01 -3.40 16.85
CA ALA A 78 -17.64 -3.18 16.41
C ALA A 78 -16.97 -2.04 17.18
N ASP A 79 -15.70 -2.22 17.48
CA ASP A 79 -14.82 -1.22 18.06
C ASP A 79 -13.59 -0.98 17.18
N ILE A 80 -12.73 -0.07 17.61
CA ILE A 80 -11.47 0.24 16.90
C ILE A 80 -10.57 -1.01 16.80
N THR A 81 -10.60 -1.88 17.80
CA THR A 81 -9.80 -3.11 17.83
C THR A 81 -10.23 -4.06 16.73
N TYR A 82 -11.54 -4.31 16.62
CA TYR A 82 -12.14 -5.11 15.56
C TYR A 82 -11.85 -4.53 14.18
N LEU A 83 -11.98 -3.21 14.01
CA LEU A 83 -11.68 -2.53 12.75
C LEU A 83 -10.21 -2.73 12.32
N LYS A 84 -9.27 -2.57 13.25
CA LYS A 84 -7.84 -2.84 12.98
C LYS A 84 -7.58 -4.29 12.61
N ALA A 85 -8.21 -5.23 13.31
CA ALA A 85 -8.12 -6.65 12.98
C ALA A 85 -8.66 -6.93 11.57
N LYS A 86 -9.79 -6.33 11.19
CA LYS A 86 -10.37 -6.43 9.85
C LYS A 86 -9.45 -5.86 8.77
N PHE A 87 -8.79 -4.72 8.98
CA PHE A 87 -7.79 -4.24 8.03
C PHE A 87 -6.59 -5.20 7.93
N GLY A 88 -6.17 -5.81 9.03
CA GLY A 88 -5.13 -6.83 9.03
C GLY A 88 -5.51 -8.04 8.18
N SER A 89 -6.73 -8.56 8.36
CA SER A 89 -7.27 -9.65 7.55
C SER A 89 -7.39 -9.27 6.08
N LEU A 90 -7.91 -8.08 5.75
CA LEU A 90 -8.01 -7.57 4.39
C LEU A 90 -6.66 -7.54 3.67
N ARG A 91 -5.65 -6.91 4.31
CA ARG A 91 -4.29 -6.85 3.76
C ARG A 91 -3.69 -8.24 3.58
N SER A 92 -3.90 -9.14 4.54
CA SER A 92 -3.40 -10.50 4.47
C SER A 92 -4.01 -11.27 3.29
N THR A 93 -5.33 -11.17 3.11
CA THR A 93 -6.04 -11.80 1.99
C THR A 93 -5.56 -11.25 0.66
N TYR A 94 -5.48 -9.92 0.52
CA TYR A 94 -4.97 -9.26 -0.69
C TYR A 94 -3.53 -9.67 -1.00
N ASN A 95 -2.63 -9.65 -0.02
CA ASN A 95 -1.22 -9.99 -0.24
C ASN A 95 -1.03 -11.46 -0.67
N ARG A 96 -1.81 -12.39 -0.10
CA ARG A 96 -1.80 -13.79 -0.53
C ARG A 96 -2.27 -13.94 -1.97
N GLU A 97 -3.31 -13.20 -2.35
CA GLU A 97 -3.85 -13.26 -3.71
C GLU A 97 -2.88 -12.63 -4.72
N ARG A 98 -2.34 -11.45 -4.40
CA ARG A 98 -1.31 -10.76 -5.20
C ARG A 98 -0.06 -11.61 -5.37
N LYS A 99 0.37 -12.33 -4.34
CA LYS A 99 1.51 -13.24 -4.44
C LYS A 99 1.30 -14.30 -5.52
N LYS A 100 0.10 -14.89 -5.63
CA LYS A 100 -0.20 -15.87 -6.69
C LYS A 100 -0.07 -15.27 -8.09
N VAL A 101 -0.55 -14.03 -8.27
CA VAL A 101 -0.41 -13.28 -9.54
C VAL A 101 1.08 -13.02 -9.83
N GLN A 102 1.87 -12.62 -8.83
CA GLN A 102 3.29 -12.37 -9.02
C GLN A 102 4.09 -13.67 -9.31
N ASP A 103 3.73 -14.77 -8.65
CA ASP A 103 4.38 -16.06 -8.82
C ASP A 103 4.08 -16.67 -10.22
N SER A 104 2.86 -16.45 -10.77
CA SER A 104 2.55 -16.87 -12.15
C SER A 104 3.36 -16.07 -13.18
N LEU A 105 3.47 -14.75 -13.00
CA LEU A 105 4.28 -13.90 -13.89
C LEU A 105 5.77 -14.26 -13.87
N ARG A 106 6.32 -14.62 -12.71
CA ARG A 106 7.74 -14.96 -12.56
C ARG A 106 8.13 -16.28 -13.22
N SER A 107 7.18 -17.20 -13.35
CA SER A 107 7.43 -18.56 -13.84
C SER A 107 7.60 -18.65 -15.37
N GLY A 108 7.72 -17.51 -16.07
CA GLY A 108 7.84 -17.47 -17.53
C GLY A 108 6.55 -17.84 -18.25
N ALA A 109 5.41 -17.70 -17.57
CA ALA A 109 4.07 -17.96 -18.11
C ALA A 109 3.85 -17.18 -19.42
N THR A 110 3.30 -17.86 -20.42
CA THR A 110 2.71 -17.15 -21.57
C THR A 110 1.50 -16.33 -21.11
N ALA A 111 1.03 -15.35 -21.88
CA ALA A 111 -0.05 -14.45 -21.46
C ALA A 111 -1.33 -15.20 -21.02
N ASP A 112 -1.56 -16.39 -21.58
CA ASP A 112 -2.70 -17.26 -21.27
C ASP A 112 -2.53 -18.08 -19.96
N ASP A 113 -1.31 -18.16 -19.42
CA ASP A 113 -0.98 -18.92 -18.20
C ASP A 113 -0.95 -18.04 -16.93
N VAL A 114 -1.20 -16.73 -17.05
CA VAL A 114 -1.16 -15.81 -15.91
C VAL A 114 -2.37 -16.06 -15.00
N TYR A 115 -2.09 -16.41 -13.74
CA TYR A 115 -3.12 -16.55 -12.71
C TYR A 115 -4.05 -15.33 -12.63
N VAL A 116 -5.34 -15.57 -12.83
CA VAL A 116 -6.41 -14.58 -12.64
C VAL A 116 -6.87 -14.58 -11.18
N PRO A 117 -6.86 -13.42 -10.48
CA PRO A 117 -7.37 -13.30 -9.12
C PRO A 117 -8.81 -13.80 -9.00
N ARG A 118 -9.06 -14.65 -7.98
CA ARG A 118 -10.40 -15.15 -7.65
C ARG A 118 -11.12 -14.26 -6.65
N LEU A 119 -10.39 -13.36 -6.01
CA LEU A 119 -10.93 -12.40 -5.05
C LEU A 119 -11.69 -11.31 -5.80
N TRP A 120 -13.02 -11.28 -5.70
CA TRP A 120 -13.86 -10.38 -6.51
C TRP A 120 -13.55 -8.88 -6.28
N TYR A 121 -13.10 -8.51 -5.07
CA TYR A 121 -12.70 -7.15 -4.71
C TYR A 121 -11.19 -6.91 -4.81
N TYR A 122 -10.46 -7.76 -5.54
CA TYR A 122 -9.00 -7.67 -5.70
C TYR A 122 -8.56 -6.29 -6.20
N HIS A 123 -9.18 -5.81 -7.27
CA HIS A 123 -8.84 -4.53 -7.91
C HIS A 123 -9.12 -3.34 -6.98
N SER A 124 -10.19 -3.39 -6.18
CA SER A 124 -10.51 -2.34 -5.20
C SER A 124 -9.41 -2.17 -4.14
N LEU A 125 -8.65 -3.23 -3.84
CA LEU A 125 -7.55 -3.21 -2.87
C LEU A 125 -6.18 -2.92 -3.51
N HIS A 126 -6.11 -2.65 -4.81
CA HIS A 126 -4.84 -2.47 -5.51
C HIS A 126 -4.01 -1.31 -4.94
N PHE A 127 -4.62 -0.26 -4.38
CA PHE A 127 -3.88 0.85 -3.75
C PHE A 127 -2.95 0.41 -2.59
N LEU A 128 -3.13 -0.80 -2.06
CA LEU A 128 -2.25 -1.37 -1.05
C LEU A 128 -0.90 -1.86 -1.63
N SER A 129 -0.76 -2.00 -2.95
CA SER A 129 0.51 -2.43 -3.59
C SER A 129 1.58 -1.35 -3.65
N ASP A 130 1.17 -0.08 -3.65
CA ASP A 130 2.04 1.09 -3.85
C ASP A 130 3.09 1.28 -2.73
N LEU A 131 3.04 0.42 -1.71
CA LEU A 131 4.00 0.34 -0.61
C LEU A 131 5.31 -0.38 -0.98
N THR A 132 5.32 -1.14 -2.07
CA THR A 132 6.39 -2.12 -2.37
C THR A 132 7.26 -1.77 -3.56
N GLU A 133 6.93 -0.73 -4.33
CA GLU A 133 7.82 -0.30 -5.42
C GLU A 133 9.12 0.26 -4.81
N PRO A 134 10.28 -0.36 -5.09
CA PRO A 134 11.56 0.23 -4.74
C PRO A 134 11.60 1.64 -5.33
N ARG A 135 12.00 2.63 -4.52
CA ARG A 135 12.33 3.97 -5.03
C ARG A 135 13.17 3.80 -6.30
N PRO A 136 12.79 4.35 -7.47
CA PRO A 136 13.77 4.50 -8.54
C PRO A 136 14.92 5.30 -7.94
N SER A 137 16.08 4.67 -7.86
CA SER A 137 17.30 5.32 -7.42
C SER A 137 17.51 6.53 -8.30
N LEU A 138 17.36 7.73 -7.72
CA LEU A 138 17.76 8.97 -8.39
C LEU A 138 19.26 8.87 -8.58
N SER A 139 19.70 8.47 -9.76
CA SER A 139 21.10 8.53 -10.17
C SER A 139 21.48 10.00 -10.29
N ILE A 140 21.95 10.58 -9.19
CA ILE A 140 22.68 11.85 -9.19
C ILE A 140 24.08 11.53 -9.73
N LEU A 141 24.18 11.32 -11.05
CA LEU A 141 25.46 11.46 -11.71
C LEU A 141 25.57 12.94 -12.06
N PRO A 142 26.52 13.69 -11.48
CA PRO A 142 26.84 15.01 -12.00
C PRO A 142 27.31 14.80 -13.44
N SER A 143 26.57 15.33 -14.42
CA SER A 143 27.12 15.54 -15.76
C SER A 143 28.31 16.49 -15.61
N THR A 144 29.49 15.92 -15.43
CA THR A 144 30.76 16.61 -15.57
C THR A 144 30.92 16.95 -17.04
N SER A 145 30.33 18.07 -17.45
CA SER A 145 30.81 18.83 -18.59
C SER A 145 32.02 19.60 -18.08
N ALA A 146 33.19 19.01 -18.28
CA ALA A 146 34.47 19.67 -18.13
C ALA A 146 35.24 19.46 -19.43
N GLU A 147 36.03 20.48 -19.78
CA GLU A 147 36.93 20.60 -20.94
C GLU A 147 36.28 21.31 -22.17
N ALA A 148 36.74 22.46 -22.65
CA ALA A 148 38.02 23.14 -22.48
C ALA A 148 37.89 24.68 -22.66
N SER A 149 38.82 25.39 -22.03
CA SER A 149 39.07 26.83 -22.05
C SER A 149 39.55 27.38 -23.42
N GLU A 150 39.75 28.71 -23.43
CA GLU A 150 40.56 29.54 -24.36
C GLU A 150 39.87 30.05 -25.63
N VAL A 151 39.94 31.33 -26.05
CA VAL A 151 40.71 32.52 -25.65
C VAL A 151 39.90 33.76 -26.09
N GLN A 152 39.90 34.83 -25.30
CA GLN A 152 39.45 36.18 -25.67
C GLN A 152 40.43 36.85 -26.66
N PRO A 153 39.94 37.74 -27.53
CA PRO A 153 40.46 39.10 -27.44
C PRO A 153 39.37 40.17 -27.59
N GLY A 154 39.38 41.18 -26.70
CA GLY A 154 38.72 42.48 -26.94
C GLY A 154 39.62 43.39 -27.81
N PRO A 155 39.43 44.72 -27.84
CA PRO A 155 38.29 45.56 -27.45
C PRO A 155 37.80 46.44 -28.64
N SER A 156 36.64 47.12 -28.53
CA SER A 156 36.35 48.26 -29.40
C SER A 156 35.55 49.32 -28.66
N THR A 157 36.25 50.43 -28.41
CA THR A 157 35.83 51.71 -27.85
C THR A 157 34.68 52.31 -28.66
N GLN A 158 33.67 52.86 -27.97
CA GLN A 158 32.77 53.84 -28.57
C GLN A 158 33.00 55.18 -27.87
N GLU A 159 33.46 56.13 -28.67
CA GLU A 159 33.66 57.53 -28.34
C GLU A 159 32.28 58.21 -28.25
N GLU A 160 31.96 58.77 -27.08
CA GLU A 160 30.82 59.67 -26.87
C GLU A 160 31.34 61.11 -27.04
N GLY A 161 30.80 61.84 -28.01
CA GLY A 161 31.12 63.24 -28.23
C GLY A 161 30.15 64.16 -27.50
N VAL A 162 30.69 65.09 -26.70
CA VAL A 162 30.02 66.33 -26.27
C VAL A 162 31.08 67.43 -26.11
N ASP A 163 30.86 68.51 -26.88
CA ASP A 163 31.47 69.87 -26.91
C ASP A 163 33.00 70.04 -27.07
#